data_AF-A0A449BFN0-F1
#
_entry.id   AF-A0A449BFN0-F1
#
_cell.length_a   1.000
_cell.length_b   1.000
_cell.length_c   1.000
_cell.angle_alpha   90.00
_cell.angle_beta   90.00
_cell.angle_gamma   90.00
#
_symmetry.space_group_name_H-M   'P 1'
#
loop_
_entity.id
_entity.type
_entity.pdbx_description
1 polymer ?
#
loop_
_entity_poly.entity_id
_entity_poly.type
_entity_poly.pdbx_seq_one_letter_code
_entity_poly.pdbx_strand_id
1 'polypeptide(L)'
;MEKFGSSMLWFWTAYIVVTCIGMLHTTFNIFVLKMKPMDENSMGEGYEKTKPYHAIYNIIIFPIFAWIYFSGLDEVTISNVIFTSLIWGGVAVVFDYFGWIVIKHPWSLTAKEFYINYQPWISIVYIVIFSSPFIAYFLM
;
A
#
# COMPACT_ATOMS: atom_id res chain seq x y z
N MET A 1 20.28 -0.48 9.69
CA MET A 1 18.89 -0.38 10.16
C MET A 1 18.80 -1.02 11.53
N GLU A 2 18.48 -0.22 12.54
CA GLU A 2 18.22 -0.70 13.90
C GLU A 2 16.89 -1.48 13.97
N LYS A 3 16.75 -2.47 14.86
CA LYS A 3 15.49 -3.20 15.12
C LYS A 3 14.73 -3.66 13.84
N PHE A 4 15.43 -4.24 12.86
CA PHE A 4 14.85 -4.68 11.56
C PHE A 4 13.57 -5.54 11.69
N GLY A 5 13.53 -6.49 12.62
CA GLY A 5 12.34 -7.31 12.84
C GLY A 5 11.10 -6.50 13.23
N SER A 6 11.28 -5.46 14.05
CA SER A 6 10.22 -4.50 14.38
C SER A 6 9.79 -3.70 13.15
N SER A 7 10.74 -3.25 12.33
CA SER A 7 10.45 -2.56 11.07
C SER A 7 9.55 -3.40 10.17
N MET A 8 9.87 -4.69 10.00
CA MET A 8 9.07 -5.61 9.17
C MET A 8 7.70 -5.89 9.77
N LEU A 9 7.60 -6.02 11.10
CA LEU A 9 6.31 -6.18 11.76
C LEU A 9 5.39 -4.98 11.48
N TRP A 10 5.90 -3.75 11.59
CA TRP A 10 5.12 -2.55 11.31
C TRP A 10 4.80 -2.37 9.83
N PHE A 11 5.73 -2.71 8.93
CA PHE A 11 5.47 -2.75 7.50
C PHE A 11 4.31 -3.70 7.17
N TRP A 12 4.37 -4.96 7.63
CA TRP A 12 3.34 -5.95 7.34
C TRP A 12 2.00 -5.57 7.93
N THR A 13 2.01 -4.99 9.13
CA THR A 13 0.78 -4.51 9.76
C THR A 13 0.16 -3.37 8.94
N ALA A 14 0.95 -2.38 8.52
CA ALA A 14 0.49 -1.30 7.65
C ALA A 14 -0.06 -1.83 6.32
N TYR A 15 0.67 -2.74 5.67
CA TYR A 15 0.29 -3.36 4.40
C TYR A 15 -1.04 -4.12 4.51
N ILE A 16 -1.18 -4.97 5.53
CA ILE A 16 -2.42 -5.72 5.77
C ILE A 16 -3.58 -4.77 6.06
N VAL A 17 -3.36 -3.71 6.85
CA VAL A 17 -4.39 -2.73 7.17
C VAL A 17 -4.89 -2.02 5.91
N VAL A 18 -4.00 -1.45 5.08
CA VAL A 18 -4.43 -0.75 3.85
C VAL A 18 -5.11 -1.68 2.87
N THR A 19 -4.62 -2.92 2.73
CA THR A 19 -5.21 -3.92 1.83
C THR A 19 -6.59 -4.33 2.31
N CYS A 20 -6.78 -4.59 3.60
CA CYS A 20 -8.09 -4.88 4.19
C CYS A 20 -9.08 -3.72 4.00
N ILE A 21 -8.66 -2.48 4.23
CA ILE A 21 -9.52 -1.30 4.01
C ILE A 21 -9.92 -1.20 2.54
N GLY A 22 -8.99 -1.38 1.61
CA GLY A 22 -9.27 -1.39 0.17
C GLY A 22 -10.27 -2.47 -0.23
N MET A 23 -10.04 -3.71 0.19
CA MET A 23 -10.94 -4.85 -0.09
C MET A 23 -12.34 -4.62 0.50
N LEU A 24 -12.44 -4.12 1.73
CA LEU A 24 -13.71 -3.80 2.37
C LEU A 24 -14.45 -2.67 1.64
N HIS A 25 -13.74 -1.63 1.19
CA HIS A 25 -14.34 -0.54 0.43
C HIS A 25 -14.84 -1.02 -0.94
N THR A 26 -14.04 -1.79 -1.69
CA THR A 26 -14.53 -2.38 -2.96
C THR A 26 -15.73 -3.30 -2.74
N THR A 27 -15.71 -4.09 -1.67
CA THR A 27 -16.85 -4.96 -1.28
C THR A 27 -18.09 -4.12 -0.97
N PHE A 28 -17.94 -3.03 -0.23
CA PHE A 28 -19.04 -2.10 0.06
C PHE A 28 -19.61 -1.48 -1.23
N ASN A 29 -18.75 -1.03 -2.14
CA ASN A 29 -19.17 -0.47 -3.43
C ASN A 29 -20.01 -1.46 -4.25
N ILE A 30 -19.60 -2.74 -4.28
CA ILE A 30 -20.30 -3.78 -5.04
C ILE A 30 -21.62 -4.16 -4.37
N PHE A 31 -21.59 -4.53 -3.08
CA PHE A 31 -22.76 -5.14 -2.43
C PHE A 31 -23.76 -4.12 -1.90
N VAL A 32 -23.30 -2.96 -1.44
CA VAL A 32 -24.17 -1.92 -0.86
C VAL A 32 -24.55 -0.89 -1.92
N LEU A 33 -23.58 -0.34 -2.64
CA LEU A 33 -23.84 0.68 -3.68
C LEU A 33 -24.26 0.08 -5.03
N LYS A 34 -24.30 -1.25 -5.15
CA LYS A 34 -24.73 -1.99 -6.35
C LYS A 34 -23.90 -1.66 -7.60
N MET A 35 -22.63 -1.26 -7.42
CA MET A 35 -21.70 -1.04 -8.52
C MET A 35 -21.29 -2.37 -9.15
N LYS A 36 -20.94 -2.35 -10.43
CA LYS A 36 -20.56 -3.56 -11.15
C LYS A 36 -19.25 -4.16 -10.59
N PRO A 37 -19.19 -5.48 -10.33
CA PRO A 37 -17.96 -6.17 -9.95
C PRO A 37 -17.00 -6.33 -11.15
N MET A 38 -15.81 -6.88 -10.89
CA MET A 38 -14.87 -7.30 -11.93
C MET A 38 -15.47 -8.39 -12.82
N ASP A 39 -15.16 -8.34 -14.12
CA ASP A 39 -15.48 -9.37 -15.10
C ASP A 39 -14.31 -9.57 -16.09
N GLU A 40 -14.48 -10.46 -17.08
CA GLU A 40 -13.42 -10.80 -18.04
C GLU A 40 -12.93 -9.62 -18.90
N ASN A 41 -13.73 -8.55 -19.00
CA ASN A 41 -13.46 -7.41 -19.88
C ASN A 41 -13.15 -6.12 -19.09
N SER A 42 -13.26 -6.14 -17.76
CA SER A 42 -13.22 -4.92 -16.96
C SER A 42 -12.79 -5.17 -15.52
N MET A 43 -12.06 -4.21 -14.95
CA MET A 43 -11.80 -4.14 -13.51
C MET A 43 -13.07 -3.84 -12.69
N GLY A 44 -14.22 -3.60 -13.33
CA GLY A 44 -15.48 -3.35 -12.64
C GLY A 44 -15.58 -1.94 -12.06
N GLU A 45 -16.78 -1.39 -12.05
CA GLU A 45 -17.05 -0.04 -11.56
C GLU A 45 -16.69 0.10 -10.07
N GLY A 46 -17.01 -0.92 -9.27
CA GLY A 46 -16.76 -0.89 -7.83
C GLY A 46 -15.28 -0.72 -7.49
N TYR A 47 -14.41 -1.46 -8.19
CA TYR A 47 -12.96 -1.40 -8.01
C TYR A 47 -12.38 -0.11 -8.57
N GLU A 48 -12.81 0.29 -9.78
CA GLU A 48 -12.39 1.52 -10.45
C GLU A 48 -12.59 2.75 -9.55
N LYS A 49 -13.75 2.82 -8.89
CA LYS A 49 -14.08 3.89 -7.94
C LYS A 49 -13.29 3.81 -6.62
N THR A 50 -12.79 2.63 -6.24
CA THR A 50 -11.95 2.47 -5.04
C THR A 50 -10.49 2.89 -5.29
N LYS A 51 -9.94 2.78 -6.50
CA LYS A 51 -8.52 3.07 -6.79
C LYS A 51 -7.98 4.40 -6.22
N PRO A 52 -8.69 5.55 -6.34
CA PRO A 52 -8.22 6.81 -5.75
C PRO A 52 -8.06 6.75 -4.23
N TYR A 53 -8.94 6.00 -3.56
CA TYR A 53 -8.92 5.87 -2.11
C TYR A 53 -7.78 4.98 -1.63
N HIS A 54 -7.31 4.03 -2.43
CA HIS A 54 -6.12 3.25 -2.08
C HIS A 54 -4.91 4.16 -1.84
N ALA A 55 -4.73 5.21 -2.65
CA ALA A 55 -3.71 6.22 -2.39
C ALA A 55 -3.94 6.95 -1.07
N ILE A 56 -5.18 7.39 -0.79
CA ILE A 56 -5.53 8.09 0.46
C ILE A 56 -5.24 7.23 1.69
N TYR A 57 -5.60 5.95 1.66
CA TYR A 57 -5.33 5.03 2.78
C TYR A 57 -3.84 4.87 3.03
N ASN A 58 -3.05 4.74 1.96
CA ASN A 58 -1.60 4.65 2.09
C ASN A 58 -1.00 5.95 2.65
N ILE A 59 -1.49 7.12 2.22
CA ILE A 59 -1.01 8.44 2.70
C ILE A 59 -1.18 8.59 4.20
N ILE A 60 -2.24 8.02 4.75
CA ILE A 60 -2.53 8.12 6.19
C ILE A 60 -1.78 7.03 6.94
N ILE A 61 -1.90 5.77 6.51
CA ILE A 61 -1.47 4.62 7.30
C ILE A 61 0.06 4.47 7.30
N PHE A 62 0.72 4.52 6.15
CA PHE A 62 2.17 4.24 6.10
C PHE A 62 3.02 5.23 6.90
N PRO A 63 2.77 6.56 6.87
CA PRO A 63 3.51 7.50 7.72
C PRO A 63 3.27 7.26 9.21
N ILE A 64 2.05 6.93 9.63
CA ILE A 64 1.74 6.61 11.04
C ILE A 64 2.56 5.39 11.50
N PHE A 65 2.59 4.32 10.71
CA PHE A 65 3.33 3.11 11.06
C PHE A 65 4.85 3.31 11.01
N ALA A 66 5.35 4.13 10.09
CA ALA A 66 6.75 4.54 10.08
C ALA A 66 7.11 5.34 11.34
N TRP A 67 6.23 6.25 11.78
CA TRP A 67 6.39 7.01 13.01
C TRP A 67 6.42 6.09 14.24
N ILE A 68 5.47 5.14 14.36
CA ILE A 68 5.45 4.16 15.45
C ILE A 68 6.75 3.35 15.51
N TYR A 69 7.26 2.92 14.36
CA TYR A 69 8.53 2.20 14.29
C TYR A 69 9.70 3.06 14.79
N PHE A 70 9.80 4.31 14.33
CA PHE A 70 10.88 5.22 14.74
C PHE A 70 10.79 5.67 16.20
N SER A 71 9.59 5.83 16.76
CA SER A 71 9.43 6.08 18.21
C SER A 71 9.95 4.93 19.07
N GLY A 72 10.15 3.74 18.51
CA GLY A 72 10.75 2.59 19.18
C GLY A 72 12.26 2.46 18.99
N LEU A 73 12.93 3.37 18.28
CA LEU A 73 14.38 3.36 18.09
C LEU A 73 15.08 4.16 19.19
N ASP A 74 16.33 3.81 19.48
CA ASP A 74 17.12 4.52 20.48
C ASP A 74 17.62 5.86 19.92
N GLU A 75 17.99 5.89 18.63
CA GLU A 75 18.32 7.10 17.87
C GLU A 75 17.81 7.02 16.42
N VAL A 76 17.07 8.04 15.98
CA VAL A 76 16.57 8.10 14.60
C VAL A 76 17.60 8.80 13.70
N THR A 77 18.41 8.01 12.99
CA THR A 77 19.41 8.53 12.04
C THR A 77 18.86 8.60 10.61
N ILE A 78 19.41 9.50 9.78
CA ILE A 78 19.08 9.58 8.35
C ILE A 78 19.33 8.24 7.63
N SER A 79 20.34 7.49 8.06
CA SER A 79 20.60 6.14 7.53
C SER A 79 19.44 5.19 7.81
N ASN A 80 18.88 5.19 9.03
CA ASN A 80 17.70 4.41 9.37
C ASN A 80 16.50 4.79 8.48
N VAL A 81 16.31 6.09 8.20
CA VAL A 81 15.23 6.57 7.32
C VAL A 81 15.36 6.05 5.90
N ILE A 82 16.54 6.21 5.29
CA ILE A 82 16.81 5.78 3.91
C ILE A 82 16.64 4.26 3.78
N PHE A 83 17.22 3.47 4.68
CA PHE A 83 17.08 2.02 4.63
C PHE A 83 15.62 1.58 4.82
N THR A 84 14.86 2.24 5.69
CA THR A 84 13.44 1.91 5.91
C THR A 84 12.63 2.20 4.67
N SER A 85 12.85 3.35 4.03
CA SER A 85 12.22 3.74 2.77
C SER A 85 12.48 2.73 1.65
N LEU A 86 13.74 2.36 1.44
CA LEU A 86 14.13 1.44 0.37
C LEU A 86 13.58 0.03 0.60
N ILE A 87 13.62 -0.46 1.85
CA ILE A 87 13.13 -1.80 2.16
C ILE A 87 11.60 -1.84 2.06
N TRP A 88 10.88 -0.90 2.68
CA TRP A 88 9.42 -0.90 2.67
C TRP A 88 8.88 -0.73 1.24
N GLY A 89 9.39 0.25 0.48
CA GLY A 89 9.00 0.46 -0.90
C GLY A 89 9.36 -0.73 -1.80
N GLY A 90 10.58 -1.27 -1.66
CA GLY A 90 11.03 -2.42 -2.43
C GLY A 90 10.20 -3.69 -2.16
N VAL A 91 9.94 -3.99 -0.89
CA VAL A 91 9.10 -5.14 -0.50
C VAL A 91 7.68 -4.95 -1.01
N ALA A 92 7.09 -3.74 -0.90
CA ALA A 92 5.75 -3.47 -1.41
C ALA A 92 5.64 -3.71 -2.92
N VAL A 93 6.57 -3.21 -3.73
CA VAL A 93 6.57 -3.43 -5.18
C VAL A 93 6.64 -4.93 -5.53
N VAL A 94 7.52 -5.68 -4.86
CA VAL A 94 7.65 -7.12 -5.09
C VAL A 94 6.38 -7.86 -4.67
N PHE A 95 5.87 -7.58 -3.47
CA PHE A 95 4.68 -8.27 -2.97
C PHE A 95 3.43 -7.93 -3.74
N ASP A 96 3.28 -6.70 -4.21
CA ASP A 96 2.14 -6.33 -5.05
C ASP A 96 2.18 -7.07 -6.39
N TYR A 97 3.37 -7.23 -6.99
CA TYR A 97 3.52 -8.01 -8.21
C TYR A 97 3.05 -9.46 -7.99
N PHE A 98 3.50 -10.09 -6.91
CA PHE A 98 3.10 -11.46 -6.61
C PHE A 98 1.63 -11.57 -6.21
N GLY A 99 1.17 -10.70 -5.31
CA GLY A 99 -0.16 -10.72 -4.75
C GLY A 99 -1.24 -10.40 -5.77
N TRP A 100 -1.06 -9.35 -6.57
CA TRP A 100 -2.11 -8.85 -7.47
C TRP A 100 -1.98 -9.34 -8.91
N ILE A 101 -0.81 -9.77 -9.38
CA ILE A 101 -0.63 -10.16 -10.79
C ILE A 101 -0.41 -11.67 -10.95
N VAL A 102 0.55 -12.23 -10.19
CA VAL A 102 0.99 -13.63 -10.34
C VAL A 102 -0.01 -14.60 -9.71
N ILE A 103 -0.37 -14.37 -8.44
CA ILE A 103 -1.29 -15.25 -7.69
C ILE A 103 -2.72 -14.94 -8.14
N LYS A 104 -3.45 -15.98 -8.58
CA LYS A 104 -4.83 -15.82 -9.03
C LYS A 104 -5.80 -15.87 -7.87
N HIS A 105 -6.63 -14.83 -7.78
CA HIS A 105 -7.71 -14.67 -6.81
C HIS A 105 -8.79 -13.77 -7.45
N PRO A 106 -9.98 -13.59 -6.83
CA PRO A 106 -11.11 -12.87 -7.45
C PRO A 106 -10.85 -11.42 -7.87
N TRP A 107 -9.74 -10.82 -7.42
CA TRP A 107 -9.32 -9.46 -7.75
C TRP A 107 -7.93 -9.41 -8.40
N SER A 108 -7.44 -10.53 -8.92
CA SER A 108 -6.14 -10.55 -9.61
C SER A 108 -6.23 -9.78 -10.92
N LEU A 109 -5.19 -9.03 -11.25
CA LEU A 109 -5.09 -8.14 -12.39
C LEU A 109 -4.05 -8.67 -13.38
N THR A 110 -4.18 -8.27 -14.63
CA THR A 110 -3.09 -8.35 -15.60
C THR A 110 -2.03 -7.28 -15.31
N ALA A 111 -0.80 -7.48 -15.79
CA ALA A 111 0.25 -6.47 -15.66
C ALA A 111 -0.13 -5.12 -16.31
N LYS A 112 -0.90 -5.16 -17.41
CA LYS A 112 -1.42 -3.95 -18.05
C LYS A 112 -2.42 -3.23 -17.16
N GLU A 113 -3.35 -3.96 -16.55
CA GLU A 113 -4.33 -3.37 -15.64
C GLU A 113 -3.66 -2.74 -14.42
N PHE A 114 -2.72 -3.44 -13.81
CA PHE A 114 -2.03 -2.96 -12.61
C PHE A 114 -1.05 -1.81 -12.88
N TYR A 115 -0.22 -1.89 -13.92
CA TYR A 115 0.83 -0.87 -14.13
C TYR A 115 0.43 0.28 -15.06
N ILE A 116 -0.54 0.07 -15.95
CA ILE A 116 -0.99 1.09 -16.92
C ILE A 116 -2.37 1.63 -16.53
N ASN A 117 -3.39 0.78 -16.41
CA ASN A 117 -4.78 1.25 -16.20
C ASN A 117 -5.03 1.71 -14.76
N TYR A 118 -4.21 1.29 -13.81
CA TYR A 118 -4.29 1.75 -12.43
C TYR A 118 -3.72 3.16 -12.25
N GLN A 119 -2.93 3.65 -13.20
CA GLN A 119 -2.35 4.99 -13.11
C GLN A 119 -3.43 6.08 -13.01
N PRO A 120 -3.19 7.16 -12.25
CA PRO A 120 -1.93 7.49 -11.55
C PRO A 120 -1.81 6.84 -10.15
N TRP A 121 -2.83 6.11 -9.71
CA TRP A 121 -3.01 5.79 -8.29
C TRP A 121 -1.94 4.86 -7.74
N ILE A 122 -1.45 3.90 -8.52
CA ILE A 122 -0.42 2.96 -8.07
C ILE A 122 0.93 3.67 -7.89
N SER A 123 1.26 4.61 -8.77
CA SER A 123 2.47 5.43 -8.62
C SER A 123 2.40 6.29 -7.36
N ILE A 124 1.23 6.87 -7.07
CA ILE A 124 1.04 7.64 -5.83
C ILE A 124 1.21 6.74 -4.61
N VAL A 125 0.65 5.53 -4.61
CA VAL A 125 0.83 4.56 -3.53
C VAL A 125 2.32 4.27 -3.30
N TYR A 126 3.10 3.99 -4.34
CA TYR A 126 4.54 3.74 -4.17
C TYR A 126 5.30 4.97 -3.70
N ILE A 127 5.05 6.15 -4.27
CA ILE A 127 5.66 7.41 -3.81
C ILE A 127 5.40 7.60 -2.31
N VAL A 128 4.18 7.32 -1.86
CA VAL A 128 3.80 7.43 -0.46
C VAL A 128 4.55 6.43 0.40
N ILE A 129 4.63 5.15 0.02
CA ILE A 129 5.36 4.14 0.79
C ILE A 129 6.85 4.52 0.90
N PHE A 130 7.48 4.95 -0.20
CA PHE A 130 8.88 5.40 -0.18
C PHE A 130 9.07 6.68 0.64
N SER A 131 8.14 7.63 0.60
CA SER A 131 8.25 8.90 1.33
C SER A 131 7.82 8.80 2.81
N SER A 132 7.07 7.78 3.19
CA SER A 132 6.50 7.65 4.54
C SER A 132 7.55 7.69 5.66
N PRO A 133 8.70 7.00 5.57
CA PRO A 133 9.77 7.16 6.54
C PRO A 133 10.31 8.59 6.62
N PHE A 134 10.44 9.30 5.50
CA PHE A 134 10.87 10.69 5.52
C PHE A 134 9.84 11.60 6.20
N ILE A 135 8.55 11.41 5.88
CA ILE A 135 7.45 12.16 6.52
C ILE A 135 7.46 11.92 8.03
N ALA A 136 7.57 10.67 8.47
CA ALA A 136 7.65 10.32 9.89
C ALA A 136 8.85 10.99 10.56
N TYR A 137 10.03 10.96 9.93
CA TYR A 137 11.24 11.60 10.44
C TYR A 137 11.09 13.11 10.59
N PHE A 138 10.42 13.80 9.67
CA PHE A 138 10.18 15.25 9.77
C PHE A 138 9.17 15.65 10.84
N LEU A 139 8.32 14.72 11.30
CA LEU A 139 7.28 14.94 12.30
C LEU A 139 7.71 14.56 13.73
N MET A 140 8.92 14.00 13.89
CA MET A 140 9.52 13.65 15.18
C MET A 140 10.49 14.73 15.65
#